data_AF-A0A931XQQ7-F1
#
_entry.id   AF-A0A931XQQ7-F1
#
_cell.length_a   1.000
_cell.length_b   1.000
_cell.length_c   1.000
_cell.angle_alpha   90.00
_cell.angle_beta   90.00
_cell.angle_gamma   90.00
#
_symmetry.space_group_name_H-M   'P 1'
#
loop_
_entity.id
_entity.type
_entity.pdbx_description
1 polymer ?
#
loop_
_entity_poly.entity_id
_entity_poly.type
_entity_poly.pdbx_seq_one_letter_code
_entity_poly.pdbx_strand_id
1 'polypeptide(L)'
;GEIDALMMPHPPQPVVRGSDKIGRLFGDAKQEEIRYFRKNGFYPIMHVVAFKNDLLERHPWLAKSVIEAFEKAKEACKHFYDDPNWSRLAWGRHLVEEERKVLGEDPWPYGVKKNRANLERFMEYSLDQGLMEKQLAVEELFAPTTRDT
;
A
#
# COMPACT_ATOMS: atom_id res chain seq x y z
N GLY A 1 28.56 -12.08 -10.79
CA GLY A 1 28.48 -11.81 -9.34
C GLY A 1 28.13 -13.10 -8.65
N GLU A 2 28.11 -13.14 -7.32
CA GLU A 2 27.67 -14.33 -6.56
C GLU A 2 26.14 -14.49 -6.56
N ILE A 3 25.39 -13.43 -6.91
CA ILE A 3 23.93 -13.42 -7.05
C ILE A 3 23.52 -12.88 -8.42
N ASP A 4 22.45 -13.45 -8.98
CA ASP A 4 21.88 -13.02 -10.26
C ASP A 4 20.71 -12.04 -10.10
N ALA A 5 20.03 -12.06 -8.95
CA ALA A 5 18.90 -11.20 -8.64
C ALA A 5 18.79 -10.92 -7.14
N LEU A 6 18.13 -9.81 -6.79
CA LEU A 6 17.80 -9.42 -5.43
C LEU A 6 16.44 -8.72 -5.38
N MET A 7 15.73 -8.90 -4.27
CA MET A 7 14.47 -8.20 -3.99
C MET A 7 14.69 -7.26 -2.79
N MET A 8 14.48 -5.96 -2.99
CA MET A 8 14.64 -4.95 -1.94
C MET A 8 13.53 -3.90 -1.99
N PRO A 9 13.10 -3.36 -0.83
CA PRO A 9 12.09 -2.31 -0.77
C PRO A 9 12.60 -0.95 -1.26
N HIS A 10 13.93 -0.78 -1.35
CA HIS A 10 14.56 0.44 -1.81
C HIS A 10 15.57 0.15 -2.91
N PRO A 11 15.77 1.07 -3.87
CA PRO A 11 16.83 0.94 -4.87
C PRO A 11 18.19 0.73 -4.19
N PRO A 12 19.02 -0.22 -4.66
CA PRO A 12 20.38 -0.40 -4.16
C PRO A 12 21.19 0.90 -4.24
N GLN A 13 22.01 1.18 -3.23
CA GLN A 13 22.89 2.36 -3.20
C GLN A 13 23.71 2.56 -4.49
N PRO A 14 24.27 1.51 -5.12
CA PRO A 14 24.93 1.66 -6.41
C PRO A 14 24.03 2.24 -7.51
N VAL A 15 22.77 1.83 -7.60
CA VAL A 15 21.79 2.36 -8.58
C VAL A 15 21.52 3.83 -8.31
N VAL A 16 21.33 4.20 -7.04
CA VAL A 16 21.13 5.62 -6.63
C VAL A 16 22.35 6.47 -7.02
N ARG A 17 23.55 5.91 -6.98
CA ARG A 17 24.80 6.54 -7.42
C ARG A 17 25.04 6.48 -8.94
N GLY A 18 24.08 5.98 -9.72
CA GLY A 18 24.14 5.95 -11.19
C GLY A 18 24.78 4.70 -11.80
N SER A 19 24.94 3.61 -11.04
CA SER A 19 25.40 2.34 -11.59
C SER A 19 24.38 1.75 -12.57
N ASP A 20 24.85 1.38 -13.77
CA ASP A 20 24.08 0.69 -14.82
C ASP A 20 24.11 -0.85 -14.69
N LYS A 21 24.98 -1.39 -13.83
CA LYS A 21 25.14 -2.83 -13.59
C LYS A 21 23.96 -3.53 -12.93
N ILE A 22 23.00 -2.78 -12.37
CA ILE A 22 21.82 -3.33 -11.70
C ILE A 22 20.58 -2.68 -12.33
N GLY A 23 19.73 -3.51 -12.94
CA GLY A 23 18.47 -3.10 -13.55
C GLY A 23 17.25 -3.55 -12.77
N ARG A 24 16.06 -3.09 -13.19
CA ARG A 24 14.78 -3.64 -12.74
C ARG A 24 14.54 -5.00 -13.42
N LEU A 25 13.83 -5.90 -12.74
CA LEU A 25 13.45 -7.20 -13.30
C LEU A 25 12.57 -7.04 -14.56
N PHE A 26 11.61 -6.11 -14.53
CA PHE A 26 10.78 -5.76 -15.67
C PHE A 26 11.35 -4.53 -16.36
N GLY A 27 11.49 -4.60 -17.69
CA GLY A 27 11.97 -3.46 -18.51
C GLY A 27 11.09 -2.22 -18.37
N ASP A 28 9.76 -2.41 -18.27
CA ASP A 28 8.79 -1.37 -17.92
C ASP A 28 8.02 -1.75 -16.65
N ALA A 29 8.63 -1.48 -15.49
CA ALA A 29 8.02 -1.76 -14.20
C ALA A 29 6.71 -1.00 -13.98
N LYS A 30 6.58 0.22 -14.52
CA LYS A 30 5.36 1.03 -14.38
C LYS A 30 4.19 0.34 -15.08
N GLN A 31 4.37 -0.14 -16.30
CA GLN A 31 3.31 -0.87 -17.00
C GLN A 31 2.92 -2.16 -16.30
N GLU A 32 3.88 -2.85 -15.68
CA GLU A 32 3.58 -4.05 -14.90
C GLU A 32 2.77 -3.74 -13.63
N GLU A 33 3.08 -2.64 -12.94
CA GLU A 33 2.28 -2.14 -11.81
C GLU A 33 0.85 -1.76 -12.25
N ILE A 34 0.71 -1.10 -13.41
CA ILE A 34 -0.60 -0.77 -13.99
C ILE A 34 -1.39 -2.03 -14.35
N ARG A 35 -0.73 -3.04 -14.95
CA ARG A 35 -1.34 -4.34 -15.26
C ARG A 35 -1.82 -5.02 -13.99
N TYR A 36 -1.02 -5.00 -12.92
CA TYR A 36 -1.40 -5.54 -11.61
C TYR A 36 -2.63 -4.84 -11.06
N PHE A 37 -2.64 -3.49 -11.05
CA PHE A 37 -3.77 -2.71 -10.54
C PHE A 37 -5.04 -3.01 -11.34
N ARG A 38 -4.98 -3.01 -12.68
CA ARG A 38 -6.13 -3.33 -13.54
C ARG A 38 -6.66 -4.75 -13.32
N LYS A 39 -5.77 -5.72 -13.08
CA LYS A 39 -6.16 -7.11 -12.84
C LYS A 39 -6.86 -7.29 -11.49
N ASN A 40 -6.40 -6.59 -10.44
CA ASN A 40 -6.82 -6.87 -9.07
C ASN A 40 -7.76 -5.81 -8.47
N GLY A 41 -7.78 -4.60 -9.04
CA GLY A 41 -8.59 -3.47 -8.55
C GLY A 41 -8.03 -2.75 -7.33
N PHE A 42 -6.80 -3.05 -6.91
CA PHE A 42 -6.14 -2.41 -5.76
C PHE A 42 -4.64 -2.30 -5.97
N TYR A 43 -4.03 -1.30 -5.30
CA TYR A 43 -2.58 -1.23 -5.13
C TYR A 43 -2.19 -1.94 -3.81
N PRO A 44 -1.11 -2.75 -3.75
CA PRO A 44 -0.81 -3.58 -2.57
C PRO A 44 -0.64 -2.78 -1.26
N ILE A 45 -1.21 -3.29 -0.16
CA ILE A 45 -1.00 -2.73 1.19
C ILE A 45 0.33 -3.23 1.75
N MET A 46 1.05 -2.37 2.47
CA MET A 46 2.26 -2.74 3.20
C MET A 46 2.09 -2.77 4.73
N HIS A 47 1.13 -2.01 5.28
CA HIS A 47 1.06 -1.76 6.72
C HIS A 47 -0.36 -1.88 7.28
N VAL A 48 -0.44 -2.34 8.52
CA VAL A 48 -1.65 -2.35 9.37
C VAL A 48 -1.35 -1.70 10.71
N VAL A 49 -2.38 -1.16 11.36
CA VAL A 49 -2.27 -0.69 12.76
C VAL A 49 -2.86 -1.76 13.66
N ALA A 50 -2.04 -2.27 14.59
CA ALA A 50 -2.45 -3.29 15.54
C ALA A 50 -2.70 -2.68 16.93
N PHE A 51 -3.70 -3.20 17.62
CA PHE A 51 -4.02 -2.85 19.01
C PHE A 51 -3.95 -4.11 19.87
N LYS A 52 -3.64 -3.94 21.15
CA LYS A 52 -3.89 -4.99 22.14
C LYS A 52 -5.40 -5.15 22.34
N ASN A 53 -5.88 -6.39 22.44
CA ASN A 53 -7.30 -6.68 22.62
C ASN A 53 -7.90 -5.95 23.84
N ASP A 54 -7.25 -6.04 25.01
CA ASP A 54 -7.68 -5.36 26.24
C ASP A 54 -7.86 -3.85 26.08
N LEU A 55 -7.10 -3.22 25.18
CA LEU A 55 -7.21 -1.78 24.92
C LEU A 55 -8.49 -1.48 24.13
N LEU A 56 -8.83 -2.31 23.14
CA LEU A 56 -10.06 -2.18 22.37
C LEU A 56 -11.29 -2.57 23.19
N GLU A 57 -11.18 -3.51 24.13
CA GLU A 57 -12.26 -3.83 25.06
C GLU A 57 -12.59 -2.64 25.97
N ARG A 58 -11.55 -1.95 26.49
CA ARG A 58 -11.72 -0.75 27.33
C ARG A 58 -12.15 0.48 26.52
N HIS A 59 -11.73 0.57 25.26
CA HIS A 59 -12.03 1.71 24.38
C HIS A 59 -12.48 1.24 22.98
N PRO A 60 -13.71 0.72 22.82
CA PRO A 60 -14.18 0.14 21.55
C PRO A 60 -14.21 1.11 20.36
N TRP A 61 -14.25 2.41 20.64
CA TRP A 61 -14.23 3.48 19.64
C TRP A 61 -12.83 3.75 19.05
N LEU A 62 -11.76 3.31 19.73
CA LEU A 62 -10.39 3.72 19.43
C LEU A 62 -9.95 3.37 18.00
N ALA A 63 -10.19 2.14 17.56
CA ALA A 63 -9.75 1.69 16.23
C ALA A 63 -10.38 2.54 15.11
N LYS A 64 -11.68 2.84 15.22
CA LYS A 64 -12.38 3.69 14.25
C LYS A 64 -11.89 5.13 14.30
N SER A 65 -11.69 5.69 15.49
CA SER A 65 -11.14 7.03 15.65
C SER A 65 -9.73 7.17 15.07
N VAL A 66 -8.90 6.12 15.15
CA VAL A 66 -7.58 6.11 14.49
C VAL A 66 -7.73 6.09 12.97
N ILE A 67 -8.62 5.28 12.39
CA ILE A 67 -8.90 5.32 10.95
C ILE A 67 -9.32 6.73 10.52
N GLU A 68 -10.25 7.36 11.25
CA GLU A 68 -10.72 8.72 10.96
C GLU A 68 -9.60 9.76 11.07
N ALA A 69 -8.71 9.63 12.06
CA ALA A 69 -7.56 10.52 12.21
C ALA A 69 -6.57 10.38 11.05
N PHE A 70 -6.28 9.15 10.62
CA PHE A 70 -5.42 8.90 9.45
C PHE A 70 -6.04 9.39 8.16
N GLU A 71 -7.35 9.24 7.96
CA GLU A 71 -8.05 9.77 6.79
C GLU A 71 -7.93 11.30 6.73
N LYS A 72 -8.14 12.00 7.86
CA LYS A 72 -7.93 13.45 7.96
C LYS A 72 -6.49 13.86 7.66
N ALA A 73 -5.51 13.11 8.16
CA ALA A 73 -4.10 13.37 7.90
C ALA A 73 -3.75 13.16 6.41
N LYS A 74 -4.25 12.08 5.79
CA LYS A 74 -4.09 11.82 4.35
C LYS A 74 -4.68 12.95 3.52
N GLU A 75 -5.89 13.40 3.85
CA GLU A 75 -6.55 14.50 3.15
C GLU A 75 -5.75 15.80 3.25
N ALA A 76 -5.25 16.14 4.44
CA ALA A 76 -4.37 17.30 4.62
C ALA A 76 -3.08 17.20 3.76
N CYS A 77 -2.52 15.99 3.60
CA CYS A 77 -1.35 15.77 2.75
C CYS A 77 -1.66 15.79 1.25
N LYS A 78 -2.88 15.45 0.80
CA LYS A 78 -3.21 15.46 -0.65
C LYS A 78 -3.04 16.84 -1.26
N HIS A 79 -3.36 17.89 -0.51
CA HIS A 79 -3.15 19.28 -0.93
C HIS A 79 -1.69 19.63 -1.20
N PHE A 80 -0.74 18.81 -0.74
CA PHE A 80 0.67 18.97 -1.09
C PHE A 80 0.92 18.95 -2.60
N TYR A 81 0.09 18.22 -3.35
CA TYR A 81 0.24 18.08 -4.80
C TYR A 81 -0.63 19.06 -5.61
N ASP A 82 -1.34 19.97 -4.94
CA ASP A 82 -2.01 21.10 -5.59
C ASP A 82 -0.98 22.12 -6.10
N ASP A 83 0.13 22.29 -5.37
CA ASP A 83 1.32 23.03 -5.84
C ASP A 83 2.48 22.07 -6.15
N PRO A 84 2.79 21.81 -7.44
CA PRO A 84 3.85 20.87 -7.79
C PRO A 84 5.25 21.30 -7.36
N ASN A 85 5.47 22.58 -7.02
CA ASN A 85 6.78 23.07 -6.57
C ASN A 85 7.24 22.41 -5.28
N TRP A 86 6.32 21.92 -4.44
CA TRP A 86 6.68 21.30 -3.16
C TRP A 86 7.39 19.95 -3.36
N SER A 87 7.12 19.25 -4.46
CA SER A 87 7.79 18.00 -4.80
C SER A 87 9.25 18.17 -5.23
N ARG A 88 9.65 19.38 -5.64
CA ARG A 88 10.92 19.67 -6.33
C ARG A 88 11.16 18.86 -7.61
N LEU A 89 10.12 18.25 -8.18
CA LEU A 89 10.16 17.53 -9.45
C LEU A 89 9.49 18.36 -10.55
N ALA A 90 10.23 18.70 -11.62
CA ALA A 90 9.71 19.50 -12.72
C ALA A 90 8.45 18.89 -13.39
N TRP A 91 8.32 17.56 -13.37
CA TRP A 91 7.18 16.83 -13.93
C TRP A 91 6.25 16.24 -12.88
N GLY A 92 6.39 16.63 -11.61
CA GLY A 92 5.58 16.10 -10.50
C GLY A 92 4.08 16.22 -10.76
N ARG A 93 3.62 17.38 -11.29
CA ARG A 93 2.20 17.58 -11.62
C ARG A 93 1.69 16.59 -12.67
N HIS A 94 2.43 16.43 -13.76
CA HIS A 94 2.04 15.53 -14.84
C HIS A 94 1.95 14.08 -14.36
N LEU A 95 2.89 13.67 -13.49
CA LEU A 95 2.88 12.32 -12.90
C LEU A 95 1.66 12.10 -12.01
N VAL A 96 1.27 13.08 -11.18
CA VAL A 96 0.06 12.99 -10.36
C VAL A 96 -1.20 12.86 -11.22
N GLU A 97 -1.31 13.66 -12.29
CA GLU A 97 -2.46 13.60 -13.20
C GLU A 97 -2.53 12.30 -13.99
N GLU A 98 -1.38 11.75 -14.38
CA GLU A 98 -1.28 10.44 -15.02
C GLU A 98 -1.67 9.32 -14.05
N GLU A 99 -1.16 9.36 -12.82
CA GLU A 99 -1.49 8.39 -11.78
C GLU A 99 -2.99 8.38 -11.49
N ARG A 100 -3.63 9.56 -11.33
CA ARG A 100 -5.09 9.64 -11.10
C ARG A 100 -5.91 9.05 -12.24
N LYS A 101 -5.48 9.21 -13.50
CA LYS A 101 -6.17 8.60 -14.65
C LYS A 101 -6.11 7.07 -14.62
N VAL A 102 -5.08 6.49 -14.01
CA VAL A 102 -4.85 5.05 -14.00
C VAL A 102 -5.36 4.39 -12.72
N LEU A 103 -5.11 5.00 -11.57
CA LEU A 103 -5.39 4.44 -10.25
C LEU A 103 -6.61 5.06 -9.56
N GLY A 104 -7.17 6.15 -10.11
CA GLY A 104 -8.27 6.90 -9.51
C GLY A 104 -7.80 7.94 -8.49
N GLU A 105 -8.75 8.51 -7.75
CA GLU A 105 -8.49 9.60 -6.80
C GLU A 105 -7.75 9.15 -5.53
N ASP A 106 -7.89 7.88 -5.14
CA ASP A 106 -7.25 7.33 -3.94
C ASP A 106 -6.86 5.85 -4.13
N PRO A 107 -5.61 5.57 -4.54
CA PRO A 107 -5.11 4.21 -4.64
C PRO A 107 -4.87 3.53 -3.29
N TRP A 108 -4.86 4.28 -2.18
CA TRP A 108 -4.58 3.77 -0.83
C TRP A 108 -5.76 4.07 0.12
N PRO A 109 -6.94 3.46 -0.13
CA PRO A 109 -8.08 3.66 0.76
C PRO A 109 -7.75 3.12 2.16
N TYR A 110 -8.30 3.75 3.20
CA TYR A 110 -8.30 3.18 4.54
C TYR A 110 -9.61 2.50 4.86
N GLY A 111 -9.52 1.41 5.63
CA GLY A 111 -10.67 0.62 6.08
C GLY A 111 -10.65 -0.82 5.58
N VAL A 112 -11.27 -1.71 6.36
CA VAL A 112 -11.29 -3.17 6.09
C VAL A 112 -12.11 -3.52 4.86
N LYS A 113 -13.33 -2.99 4.73
CA LYS A 113 -14.24 -3.29 3.62
C LYS A 113 -13.67 -2.81 2.30
N LYS A 114 -13.12 -1.58 2.26
CA LYS A 114 -12.51 -1.02 1.04
C LYS A 114 -11.28 -1.81 0.58
N ASN A 115 -10.58 -2.45 1.51
CA ASN A 115 -9.36 -3.22 1.24
C ASN A 115 -9.57 -4.73 1.23
N ARG A 116 -10.81 -5.23 1.29
CA ARG A 116 -11.08 -6.65 1.48
C ARG A 116 -10.36 -7.55 0.46
N ALA A 117 -10.48 -7.23 -0.83
CA ALA A 117 -9.84 -8.01 -1.89
C ALA A 117 -8.30 -8.03 -1.76
N ASN A 118 -7.71 -6.95 -1.27
CA ASN A 118 -6.27 -6.84 -1.04
C ASN A 118 -5.83 -7.68 0.17
N LEU A 119 -6.59 -7.60 1.26
CA LEU A 119 -6.36 -8.39 2.47
C LEU A 119 -6.49 -9.89 2.19
N GLU A 120 -7.56 -10.29 1.49
CA GLU A 120 -7.78 -11.68 1.07
C GLU A 120 -6.61 -12.19 0.22
N ARG A 121 -6.18 -11.42 -0.78
CA ARG A 121 -5.02 -11.80 -1.60
C ARG A 121 -3.73 -11.91 -0.80
N PHE A 122 -3.50 -10.99 0.14
CA PHE A 122 -2.30 -11.04 0.99
C PHE A 122 -2.30 -12.31 1.87
N MET A 123 -3.46 -12.68 2.42
CA MET A 123 -3.60 -13.90 3.21
C MET A 123 -3.43 -15.16 2.35
N GLU A 124 -3.94 -15.16 1.11
CA GLU A 124 -3.69 -16.24 0.14
C GLU A 124 -2.19 -16.42 -0.12
N TYR A 125 -1.46 -15.34 -0.40
CA TYR A 125 -0.01 -15.40 -0.61
C TYR A 125 0.74 -15.85 0.65
N SER A 126 0.31 -15.38 1.83
CA SER A 126 0.93 -15.78 3.09
C SER A 126 0.75 -17.27 3.37
N LEU A 127 -0.42 -17.83 3.05
CA LEU A 127 -0.67 -19.27 3.15
C LEU A 127 0.15 -20.06 2.13
N ASP A 128 0.14 -19.63 0.86
CA ASP A 128 0.88 -20.28 -0.24
C ASP A 128 2.39 -20.34 0.04
N GLN A 129 2.94 -19.29 0.66
CA GLN A 129 4.35 -19.21 1.03
C GLN A 129 4.68 -19.87 2.37
N GLY A 130 3.71 -20.52 3.04
CA GLY A 130 3.92 -21.19 4.32
C GLY A 130 4.16 -20.25 5.51
N LEU A 131 3.79 -18.97 5.39
CA LEU A 131 3.85 -17.99 6.48
C LEU A 131 2.63 -18.08 7.42
N MET A 132 1.55 -18.69 6.95
CA MET A 132 0.35 -18.99 7.74
C MET A 132 0.10 -20.50 7.78
N GLU A 133 -0.23 -21.03 8.95
CA GLU A 133 -0.54 -22.46 9.11
C GLU A 133 -1.90 -22.85 8.53
N LYS A 134 -2.84 -21.89 8.50
CA LYS A 134 -4.20 -22.08 7.98
C LYS A 134 -4.74 -20.76 7.44
N GLN A 135 -5.73 -20.86 6.55
CA GLN A 135 -6.47 -19.69 6.09
C GLN A 135 -7.30 -19.10 7.24
N LEU A 136 -7.22 -17.77 7.41
CA LEU A 136 -8.04 -17.00 8.33
C LEU A 136 -8.98 -16.11 7.52
N ALA A 137 -10.19 -15.86 8.03
CA ALA A 137 -11.07 -14.85 7.49
C ALA A 137 -10.60 -13.45 7.90
N VAL A 138 -10.86 -12.44 7.06
CA VAL A 138 -10.55 -11.03 7.36
C VAL A 138 -11.15 -10.62 8.71
N GLU A 139 -12.37 -11.05 9.00
CA GLU A 139 -13.10 -10.75 10.22
C GLU A 139 -12.41 -11.27 11.49
N GLU A 140 -11.63 -12.35 11.39
CA GLU A 140 -10.88 -12.91 12.51
C GLU A 140 -9.70 -12.03 12.92
N LEU A 141 -9.17 -11.23 11.98
CA LEU A 141 -7.97 -10.41 12.17
C LEU A 141 -8.28 -8.96 12.55
N PHE A 142 -9.47 -8.45 12.19
CA PHE A 142 -9.82 -7.04 12.37
C PHE A 142 -10.94 -6.83 13.39
N ALA A 143 -10.81 -5.75 14.15
CA ALA A 143 -11.76 -5.36 15.18
C ALA A 143 -13.20 -5.23 14.61
N PRO A 144 -14.24 -5.72 15.31
CA PRO A 144 -15.61 -5.69 14.80
C PRO A 144 -16.08 -4.29 14.35
N THR A 145 -15.68 -3.24 15.07
CA THR A 145 -16.06 -1.85 14.79
C THR A 145 -15.45 -1.28 13.51
N THR A 146 -14.46 -1.96 12.90
CA THR A 146 -13.80 -1.51 11.67
C THR A 146 -14.17 -2.36 10.45
N ARG A 147 -14.96 -3.43 10.59
CA ARG A 147 -15.20 -4.37 9.47
C ARG A 147 -15.96 -3.75 8.30
N ASP A 148 -16.81 -2.75 8.56
CA ASP A 148 -17.61 -2.06 7.55
C ASP A 148 -16.95 -0.81 6.94
N THR A 149 -15.75 -0.44 7.41
CA THR A 149 -15.04 0.79 6.96
C THR A 149 -14.41 0.65 5.59
#